data_AF-A0A661DSW7-F1
#
_entry.id   AF-A0A661DSW7-F1
#
_cell.length_a   1.000
_cell.length_b   1.000
_cell.length_c   1.000
_cell.angle_alpha   90.00
_cell.angle_beta   90.00
_cell.angle_gamma   90.00
#
_symmetry.space_group_name_H-M   'P 1'
#
loop_
_entity.id
_entity.type
_entity.pdbx_description
1 polymer ?
#
loop_
_entity_poly.entity_id
_entity_poly.type
_entity_poly.pdbx_seq_one_letter_code
_entity_poly.pdbx_strand_id
1 'polypeptide(L)'
;MKIERVTDMCHPLMVDCIERINNKVINAHNAPMRLFESGRTHDRHSMLIQRGKTKDVVSRHLFNIKNDPPLFCTAVDYVYYDKKWSWNLRDSTIQSWFILFGNLVLDECPELEWGGQNRKSTNYCHFQLRRAILVDNLDKYPCVAP
;
A
#
# COMPACT_ATOMS: atom_id res chain seq x y z
N MET A 1 -3.36 15.13 -11.61
CA MET A 1 -2.24 14.18 -11.48
C MET A 1 -2.77 12.76 -11.45
N LYS A 2 -2.08 11.86 -12.15
CA LYS A 2 -2.43 10.45 -12.28
C LYS A 2 -2.19 9.71 -10.96
N ILE A 3 -3.03 8.73 -10.65
CA ILE A 3 -2.79 7.76 -9.57
C ILE A 3 -2.03 6.59 -10.21
N GLU A 4 -0.85 6.27 -9.67
CA GLU A 4 -0.05 5.16 -10.17
C GLU A 4 -0.56 3.83 -9.60
N ARG A 5 -0.74 2.86 -10.50
CA ARG A 5 -1.19 1.48 -10.20
C ARG A 5 -0.24 0.43 -10.78
N VAL A 6 0.96 0.87 -11.16
CA VAL A 6 2.03 0.02 -11.68
C VAL A 6 3.03 -0.24 -10.57
N THR A 7 3.80 -1.31 -10.66
CA THR A 7 4.67 -1.78 -9.57
C THR A 7 6.14 -1.41 -9.75
N ASP A 8 6.52 -0.84 -10.90
CA ASP A 8 7.92 -0.57 -11.29
C ASP A 8 8.69 0.33 -10.31
N MET A 9 7.99 1.16 -9.53
CA MET A 9 8.58 2.03 -8.52
C MET A 9 8.56 1.46 -7.10
N CYS A 10 7.97 0.29 -6.92
CA CYS A 10 7.86 -0.37 -5.63
C CYS A 10 9.16 -1.08 -5.27
N HIS A 11 9.40 -1.22 -3.97
CA HIS A 11 10.50 -2.04 -3.47
C HIS A 11 10.31 -3.48 -3.97
N PRO A 12 11.37 -4.22 -4.38
CA PRO A 12 11.23 -5.59 -4.90
C PRO A 12 10.39 -6.51 -3.99
N LEU A 13 10.63 -6.50 -2.67
CA LEU A 13 9.79 -7.23 -1.71
C LEU A 13 8.30 -6.82 -1.73
N MET A 14 8.00 -5.54 -2.00
CA MET A 14 6.62 -5.09 -2.15
C MET A 14 6.00 -5.63 -3.45
N VAL A 15 6.77 -5.71 -4.54
CA VAL A 15 6.32 -6.34 -5.78
C VAL A 15 5.94 -7.80 -5.53
N ASP A 16 6.80 -8.56 -4.85
CA ASP A 16 6.53 -9.96 -4.48
C ASP A 16 5.27 -10.09 -3.61
N CYS A 17 5.06 -9.15 -2.67
CA CYS A 17 3.84 -9.12 -1.87
C CYS A 17 2.59 -8.84 -2.72
N ILE A 18 2.64 -7.86 -3.64
CA ILE A 18 1.51 -7.54 -4.52
C ILE A 18 1.14 -8.75 -5.38
N GLU A 19 2.12 -9.48 -5.91
CA GLU A 19 1.89 -10.71 -6.69
C GLU A 19 1.23 -11.81 -5.84
N ARG A 20 1.72 -12.04 -4.62
CA ARG A 20 1.09 -12.98 -3.68
C ARG A 20 -0.33 -12.56 -3.33
N ILE A 21 -0.57 -11.29 -3.02
CA ILE A 21 -1.91 -10.76 -2.74
C ILE A 21 -2.85 -11.01 -3.93
N ASN A 22 -2.40 -10.69 -5.15
CA ASN A 22 -3.23 -10.90 -6.33
C ASN A 22 -3.57 -12.38 -6.53
N ASN A 23 -2.59 -13.26 -6.42
CA ASN A 23 -2.78 -14.68 -6.74
C ASN A 23 -3.45 -15.48 -5.62
N LYS A 24 -2.99 -15.29 -4.38
CA LYS A 24 -3.37 -16.08 -3.21
C LYS A 24 -4.54 -15.48 -2.44
N VAL A 25 -4.78 -14.17 -2.56
CA VAL A 25 -5.91 -13.53 -1.88
C VAL A 25 -7.02 -13.17 -2.87
N ILE A 26 -6.72 -12.30 -3.85
CA ILE A 26 -7.74 -11.76 -4.74
C ILE A 26 -8.30 -12.83 -5.68
N ASN A 27 -7.43 -13.54 -6.41
CA ASN A 27 -7.85 -14.53 -7.38
C ASN A 27 -8.39 -15.79 -6.70
N ALA A 28 -7.72 -16.29 -5.65
CA ALA A 28 -8.13 -17.51 -4.97
C ALA A 28 -9.48 -17.40 -4.25
N HIS A 29 -9.79 -16.23 -3.69
CA HIS A 29 -11.04 -15.99 -2.96
C HIS A 29 -12.05 -15.13 -3.71
N ASN A 30 -11.77 -14.79 -4.98
CA ASN A 30 -12.55 -13.85 -5.77
C ASN A 30 -12.85 -12.54 -5.00
N ALA A 31 -11.84 -12.02 -4.28
CA ALA A 31 -12.04 -10.86 -3.44
C ALA A 31 -12.34 -9.61 -4.30
N PRO A 32 -13.36 -8.81 -3.96
CA PRO A 32 -13.73 -7.60 -4.70
C PRO A 32 -12.81 -6.42 -4.33
N MET A 33 -11.50 -6.67 -4.22
CA MET A 33 -10.49 -5.69 -3.86
C MET A 33 -9.54 -5.49 -5.05
N ARG A 34 -9.13 -4.25 -5.31
CA ARG A 34 -8.21 -3.92 -6.41
C ARG A 34 -7.16 -2.91 -5.95
N LEU A 35 -5.95 -3.02 -6.52
CA LEU A 35 -4.87 -2.08 -6.29
C LEU A 35 -5.30 -0.70 -6.77
N PHE A 36 -5.42 0.25 -5.84
CA PHE A 36 -5.86 1.60 -6.10
C PHE A 36 -4.70 2.56 -6.27
N GLU A 37 -3.70 2.49 -5.39
CA GLU A 37 -2.52 3.35 -5.41
C GLU A 37 -1.27 2.55 -5.01
N SER A 38 -0.17 2.83 -5.69
CA SER A 38 1.16 2.30 -5.40
C SER A 38 2.11 3.47 -5.13
N GLY A 39 2.90 3.87 -6.13
CA GLY A 39 3.80 5.02 -6.04
C GLY A 39 3.10 6.37 -6.08
N ARG A 40 3.73 7.34 -5.39
CA ARG A 40 3.34 8.75 -5.36
C ARG A 40 4.55 9.63 -5.63
N THR A 41 4.41 10.54 -6.60
CA THR A 41 5.42 11.57 -6.85
C THR A 41 5.38 12.66 -5.77
N HIS A 42 6.50 13.38 -5.59
CA HIS A 42 6.58 14.50 -4.66
C HIS A 42 5.49 15.55 -4.90
N ASP A 43 5.25 15.94 -6.16
CA ASP A 43 4.23 16.96 -6.47
C ASP A 43 2.83 16.54 -6.04
N ARG A 44 2.47 15.27 -6.24
CA ARG A 44 1.17 14.73 -5.79
C ARG A 44 1.08 14.74 -4.27
N HIS A 45 2.17 14.41 -3.58
CA HIS A 45 2.20 14.43 -2.12
C HIS A 45 2.06 15.86 -1.57
N SER A 46 2.79 16.83 -2.14
CA SER A 46 2.67 18.25 -1.79
C SER A 46 1.25 18.77 -1.99
N MET A 47 0.60 18.39 -3.08
CA MET A 47 -0.81 18.72 -3.31
C MET A 47 -1.73 18.10 -2.24
N LEU A 48 -1.49 16.86 -1.79
CA LEU A 48 -2.28 16.23 -0.73
C LEU A 48 -2.09 16.95 0.63
N ILE A 49 -0.88 17.41 0.94
CA ILE A 49 -0.58 18.22 2.13
C ILE A 49 -1.35 19.54 2.07
N GLN A 50 -1.26 20.27 0.94
CA GLN A 50 -1.97 21.54 0.74
C GLN A 50 -3.50 21.40 0.86
N ARG A 51 -4.05 20.26 0.46
CA ARG A 51 -5.49 19.95 0.58
C ARG A 51 -5.90 19.43 1.96
N GLY A 52 -4.97 19.37 2.92
CA GLY A 52 -5.23 18.83 4.26
C GLY A 52 -5.61 17.34 4.28
N LYS A 53 -5.29 16.59 3.20
CA LYS A 53 -5.58 15.16 3.09
C LYS A 53 -4.54 14.28 3.79
N THR A 54 -3.36 14.83 4.04
CA THR A 54 -2.31 14.24 4.88
C THR A 54 -1.63 15.35 5.67
N LYS A 55 -1.22 15.05 6.89
CA LYS A 55 -0.33 15.91 7.70
C LYS A 55 1.11 15.39 7.69
N ASP A 56 1.30 14.16 7.24
CA ASP A 56 2.61 13.54 7.16
C ASP A 56 3.35 14.07 5.94
N VAL A 57 4.54 14.63 6.21
CA VAL A 57 5.49 15.15 5.20
C VAL A 57 6.26 14.01 4.52
N VAL A 58 6.36 12.86 5.21
CA VAL A 58 6.99 11.64 4.71
C VAL A 58 5.91 10.59 4.54
N SER A 59 5.75 10.08 3.32
CA SER A 59 4.78 9.03 3.00
C SER A 59 5.49 7.82 2.41
N ARG A 60 5.11 6.62 2.83
CA ARG A 60 5.62 5.34 2.31
C ARG A 60 5.27 5.10 0.83
N HIS A 61 4.34 5.87 0.28
CA HIS A 61 4.05 5.87 -1.16
C HIS A 61 5.06 6.66 -1.98
N LEU A 62 5.85 7.56 -1.36
CA LEU A 62 6.82 8.37 -2.08
C LEU A 62 7.87 7.47 -2.73
N PHE A 63 8.26 7.82 -3.95
CA PHE A 63 9.36 7.18 -4.64
C PHE A 63 10.21 8.21 -5.38
N ASN A 64 11.49 7.88 -5.54
CA ASN A 64 12.42 8.50 -6.46
C ASN A 64 13.46 7.45 -6.88
N ILE A 65 13.14 6.71 -7.95
CA ILE A 65 14.00 5.66 -8.51
C ILE A 65 15.28 6.21 -9.17
N LYS A 66 15.37 7.53 -9.39
CA LYS A 66 16.56 8.19 -9.95
C LYS A 66 17.59 8.57 -8.89
N ASN A 67 17.24 8.46 -7.61
CA ASN A 67 18.16 8.70 -6.51
C ASN A 67 19.19 7.57 -6.41
N ASP A 68 20.35 7.85 -5.80
CA ASP A 68 21.36 6.84 -5.49
C ASP A 68 21.76 6.93 -4.00
N PRO A 69 21.40 5.94 -3.17
CA PRO A 69 20.58 4.78 -3.50
C PRO A 69 19.11 5.16 -3.79
N PRO A 70 18.34 4.34 -4.53
CA PRO A 70 16.96 4.68 -4.91
C PRO A 70 16.04 4.81 -3.70
N LEU A 71 15.03 5.69 -3.80
CA LEU A 71 13.89 5.71 -2.88
C LEU A 71 12.75 4.93 -3.51
N PHE A 72 12.45 3.74 -2.97
CA PHE A 72 11.34 2.93 -3.44
C PHE A 72 10.04 3.27 -2.72
N CYS A 73 8.92 3.10 -3.42
CA CYS A 73 7.62 3.02 -2.79
C CYS A 73 7.55 1.72 -1.96
N THR A 74 7.16 1.85 -0.69
CA THR A 74 7.08 0.74 0.28
C THR A 74 5.66 0.57 0.82
N ALA A 75 4.66 1.18 0.18
CA ALA A 75 3.26 1.05 0.54
C ALA A 75 2.33 0.97 -0.67
N VAL A 76 1.18 0.34 -0.47
CA VAL A 76 0.11 0.20 -1.46
C VAL A 76 -1.24 0.36 -0.80
N ASP A 77 -2.19 0.91 -1.56
CA ASP A 77 -3.57 1.00 -1.15
C ASP A 77 -4.44 0.06 -2.00
N TYR A 78 -5.20 -0.82 -1.35
CA TYR A 78 -6.24 -1.63 -1.97
C TYR A 78 -7.62 -1.11 -1.58
N VAL A 79 -8.53 -1.06 -2.54
CA VAL A 79 -9.87 -0.51 -2.35
C VAL A 79 -10.91 -1.48 -2.91
N TYR A 80 -12.07 -1.52 -2.25
CA TYR A 80 -13.22 -2.27 -2.75
C TYR A 80 -13.61 -1.80 -4.15
N TYR A 81 -13.83 -2.74 -5.05
CA TYR A 81 -14.20 -2.47 -6.43
C TYR A 81 -15.26 -3.45 -6.91
N ASP A 82 -16.45 -2.91 -7.17
CA ASP A 82 -17.52 -3.58 -7.91
C ASP A 82 -18.09 -2.59 -8.92
N LYS A 83 -17.53 -2.60 -10.14
CA LYS A 83 -17.76 -1.64 -11.24
C LYS A 83 -17.41 -0.17 -10.91
N LYS A 84 -17.30 0.18 -9.63
CA LYS A 84 -16.90 1.46 -9.09
C LYS A 84 -16.05 1.27 -7.82
N TRP A 85 -15.12 2.19 -7.59
CA TRP A 85 -14.34 2.25 -6.36
C TRP A 85 -15.21 2.66 -5.18
N SER A 86 -15.03 2.03 -4.02
CA SER A 86 -15.78 2.38 -2.81
C SER A 86 -14.92 2.34 -1.54
N TRP A 87 -15.06 3.39 -0.75
CA TRP A 87 -14.52 3.52 0.62
C TRP A 87 -15.65 3.59 1.65
N ASN A 88 -16.87 3.20 1.29
CA ASN A 88 -18.04 3.40 2.13
C ASN A 88 -18.02 2.42 3.32
N LEU A 89 -17.32 2.79 4.40
CA LEU A 89 -17.24 2.00 5.63
C LEU A 89 -18.55 1.96 6.42
N ARG A 90 -19.59 2.72 6.02
CA ARG A 90 -20.93 2.60 6.60
C ARG A 90 -21.71 1.42 6.03
N ASP A 91 -21.30 0.93 4.86
CA ASP A 91 -21.82 -0.30 4.29
C ASP A 91 -21.11 -1.48 4.97
N SER A 92 -21.87 -2.29 5.72
CA SER A 92 -21.34 -3.40 6.49
C SER A 92 -20.69 -4.47 5.61
N THR A 93 -21.14 -4.63 4.36
CA THR A 93 -20.56 -5.58 3.41
C THR A 93 -19.17 -5.11 2.99
N ILE A 94 -19.05 -3.84 2.58
CA ILE A 94 -17.77 -3.26 2.19
C ILE A 94 -16.79 -3.23 3.38
N GLN A 95 -17.28 -2.83 4.55
CA GLN A 95 -16.46 -2.83 5.77
C GLN A 95 -15.96 -4.23 6.11
N SER A 96 -16.82 -5.26 6.04
CA SER A 96 -16.43 -6.65 6.29
C SER A 96 -15.38 -7.14 5.29
N TRP A 97 -15.50 -6.74 4.01
CA TRP A 97 -14.48 -7.05 3.01
C TRP A 97 -13.13 -6.43 3.32
N PHE A 98 -13.08 -5.17 3.75
CA PHE A 98 -11.83 -4.55 4.17
C PHE A 98 -11.17 -5.31 5.33
N ILE A 99 -11.96 -5.76 6.32
CA ILE A 99 -11.45 -6.50 7.47
C ILE A 99 -10.97 -7.89 7.07
N LEU A 100 -11.78 -8.64 6.33
CA LEU A 100 -11.42 -9.97 5.86
C LEU A 100 -10.18 -9.92 4.97
N PHE A 101 -10.17 -9.01 3.99
CA PHE A 101 -9.04 -8.82 3.09
C PHE A 101 -7.76 -8.46 3.84
N GLY A 102 -7.84 -7.55 4.82
CA GLY A 102 -6.70 -7.20 5.67
C GLY A 102 -6.08 -8.41 6.36
N ASN A 103 -6.88 -9.29 6.95
CA ASN A 103 -6.37 -10.49 7.62
C ASN A 103 -5.78 -11.50 6.62
N LEU A 104 -6.48 -11.79 5.52
CA LEU A 104 -5.97 -12.70 4.48
C LEU A 104 -4.63 -12.23 3.90
N VAL A 105 -4.49 -10.92 3.68
CA VAL A 105 -3.21 -10.34 3.22
C VAL A 105 -2.11 -10.53 4.26
N LEU A 106 -2.38 -10.35 5.55
CA LEU A 106 -1.36 -10.52 6.59
C LEU A 106 -0.96 -11.98 6.80
N ASP A 107 -1.86 -12.93 6.57
CA ASP A 107 -1.55 -14.36 6.61
C ASP A 107 -0.62 -14.75 5.44
N GLU A 108 -0.87 -14.22 4.24
CA GLU A 108 -0.06 -14.52 3.04
C GLU A 108 1.23 -13.69 2.92
N CYS A 109 1.23 -12.47 3.46
CA CYS A 109 2.31 -11.50 3.37
C CYS A 109 2.63 -10.94 4.78
N PRO A 110 3.24 -11.75 5.66
CA PRO A 110 3.57 -11.34 7.03
C PRO A 110 4.58 -10.19 7.09
N GLU A 111 5.29 -9.91 5.99
CA GLU A 111 6.22 -8.78 5.83
C GLU A 111 5.52 -7.42 5.86
N LEU A 112 4.19 -7.41 5.68
CA LEU A 112 3.38 -6.21 5.66
C LEU A 112 2.84 -5.85 7.06
N GLU A 113 2.61 -4.56 7.23
CA GLU A 113 1.73 -3.95 8.22
C GLU A 113 0.49 -3.43 7.52
N TRP A 114 -0.66 -3.56 8.19
CA TRP A 114 -1.94 -3.08 7.68
C TRP A 114 -2.47 -1.92 8.51
N GLY A 115 -2.80 -0.82 7.84
CA GLY A 115 -3.34 0.40 8.47
C GLY A 115 -4.69 0.19 9.17
N GLY A 116 -5.41 -0.89 8.85
CA GLY A 116 -6.63 -1.29 9.56
C GLY A 116 -6.41 -1.69 11.03
N GLN A 117 -5.18 -2.05 11.42
CA GLN A 117 -4.84 -2.36 12.80
C GLN A 117 -4.50 -1.13 13.64
N ASN A 118 -4.32 0.04 13.02
CA ASN A 118 -3.99 1.27 13.72
C ASN A 118 -5.23 1.85 14.44
N ARG A 119 -5.26 1.73 15.77
CA ARG A 119 -6.36 2.22 16.61
C ARG A 119 -6.48 3.75 16.68
N LYS A 120 -5.42 4.50 16.38
CA LYS A 120 -5.39 5.97 16.46
C LYS A 120 -5.77 6.64 15.14
N SER A 121 -5.45 5.99 14.02
CA SER A 121 -5.71 6.49 12.67
C SER A 121 -5.91 5.31 11.72
N THR A 122 -7.10 4.72 11.76
CA THR A 122 -7.41 3.52 10.99
C THR A 122 -7.50 3.84 9.50
N ASN A 123 -6.64 3.19 8.71
CA ASN A 123 -6.68 3.27 7.26
C ASN A 123 -6.76 1.86 6.68
N TYR A 124 -7.99 1.38 6.44
CA TYR A 124 -8.24 0.04 5.96
C TYR A 124 -7.70 -0.27 4.56
N CYS A 125 -7.39 0.75 3.76
CA CYS A 125 -6.88 0.55 2.41
C CYS A 125 -5.37 0.25 2.41
N HIS A 126 -4.66 0.70 3.44
CA HIS A 126 -3.22 0.89 3.39
C HIS A 126 -2.44 -0.32 3.90
N PHE A 127 -1.48 -0.77 3.11
CA PHE A 127 -0.49 -1.77 3.47
C PHE A 127 0.91 -1.22 3.22
N GLN A 128 1.83 -1.49 4.13
CA GLN A 128 3.22 -1.07 3.99
C GLN A 128 4.18 -2.17 4.41
N LEU A 129 5.39 -2.20 3.85
CA LEU A 129 6.44 -3.07 4.35
C LEU A 129 6.82 -2.66 5.78
N ARG A 130 6.96 -3.65 6.66
CA ARG A 130 7.51 -3.48 8.00
C ARG A 130 8.90 -2.85 7.91
N ARG A 131 9.18 -1.88 8.79
CA ARG A 131 10.49 -1.23 8.85
C ARG A 131 11.63 -2.24 9.09
N ALA A 132 11.42 -3.22 9.95
CA ALA A 132 12.41 -4.27 10.22
C ALA A 132 12.78 -5.04 8.95
N ILE A 133 11.79 -5.45 8.16
CA ILE A 133 12.01 -6.16 6.89
C ILE A 133 12.82 -5.32 5.91
N LEU A 134 12.55 -4.02 5.82
CA LEU A 134 13.34 -3.11 4.96
C LEU A 134 14.80 -3.04 5.41
N VAL A 135 15.04 -2.84 6.71
CA VAL A 135 16.39 -2.71 7.29
C VAL A 135 17.19 -4.01 7.10
N ASP A 136 16.57 -5.16 7.35
CA ASP A 136 17.22 -6.48 7.25
C ASP A 136 17.60 -6.85 5.80
N ASN A 137 17.07 -6.13 4.80
CA ASN A 137 17.30 -6.40 3.38
C ASN A 137 18.09 -5.31 2.65
N LEU A 138 18.64 -4.32 3.35
CA LEU A 138 19.39 -3.20 2.73
C LEU A 138 20.63 -3.67 1.96
N ASP A 139 21.28 -4.75 2.40
CA ASP A 139 22.44 -5.32 1.68
C ASP A 139 22.05 -5.90 0.32
N LYS A 140 20.83 -6.43 0.20
CA LYS A 140 20.31 -7.04 -1.04
C LYS A 140 19.61 -6.02 -1.94
N TYR A 141 18.92 -5.07 -1.33
CA TYR A 141 18.17 -4.01 -2.01
C TYR A 141 18.57 -2.65 -1.41
N PRO A 142 19.73 -2.09 -1.78
CA PRO A 142 20.14 -0.79 -1.29
C PRO A 142 19.11 0.28 -1.63
N CYS A 143 18.57 0.94 -0.62
CA CYS A 143 17.56 1.98 -0.80
C CYS A 143 17.56 3.01 0.34
N VAL A 144 17.00 4.18 0.08
CA VAL A 144 16.67 5.14 1.15
C VAL A 144 15.49 4.57 1.94
N ALA A 145 15.71 4.21 3.21
CA ALA A 145 14.65 3.80 4.11
C ALA A 145 13.85 5.04 4.59
N PRO A 146 12.54 5.15 4.29
CA PRO A 146 11.70 6.24 4.81
C PRO A 146 11.44 6.13 6.32
#